data_AF-A0A8T3Z920-F1
#
_entry.id   AF-A0A8T3Z920-F1
#
_cell.length_a   1.000
_cell.length_b   1.000
_cell.length_c   1.000
_cell.angle_alpha   90.00
_cell.angle_beta   90.00
_cell.angle_gamma   90.00
#
_symmetry.space_group_name_H-M   'P 1'
#
loop_
_entity.id
_entity.type
_entity.pdbx_description
1 polymer ?
#
loop_
_entity_poly.entity_id
_entity_poly.type
_entity_poly.pdbx_seq_one_letter_code
_entity_poly.pdbx_strand_id
1 'polypeptide(L)'
;NCRDVAPRNIADRVLMGYIGNTDEYLDVAMEVIKDEGIIHYHESVPDKLKYIRPADRLRKAANGFDIDILNQRIIKPYSPGVYHMVVDAKIYKN
;
A
#
# COMPACT_ATOMS: atom_id res chain seq x y z
N ASN A 1 -8.48 16.06 4.85
CA ASN A 1 -8.14 14.62 4.81
C ASN A 1 -7.50 14.33 3.45
N CYS A 2 -6.60 13.36 3.28
CA CYS A 2 -6.09 13.01 1.94
C CYS A 2 -7.23 12.59 1.00
N ARG A 3 -8.32 12.02 1.52
CA ARG A 3 -9.53 11.73 0.74
C ARG A 3 -10.13 12.96 0.05
N ASP A 4 -10.01 14.14 0.68
CA ASP A 4 -10.64 15.37 0.19
C ASP A 4 -9.74 16.15 -0.78
N VAL A 5 -8.42 16.02 -0.63
CA VAL A 5 -7.45 16.91 -1.31
C VAL A 5 -6.57 16.19 -2.32
N ALA A 6 -6.52 14.85 -2.30
CA ALA A 6 -5.64 14.11 -3.20
C ALA A 6 -6.17 14.17 -4.64
N PRO A 7 -5.36 14.64 -5.61
CA PRO A 7 -5.75 14.66 -7.01
C PRO A 7 -5.85 13.24 -7.58
N ARG A 8 -6.82 12.99 -8.44
CA ARG A 8 -7.13 11.64 -8.96
C ARG A 8 -6.51 11.41 -10.32
N ASN A 9 -6.02 10.20 -10.54
CA ASN A 9 -5.42 9.73 -11.79
C ASN A 9 -4.24 10.59 -12.28
N ILE A 10 -3.38 11.08 -11.38
CA ILE A 10 -2.24 11.94 -11.75
C ILE A 10 -0.88 11.42 -11.33
N ALA A 11 -0.80 10.45 -10.41
CA ALA A 11 0.45 10.07 -9.78
C ALA A 11 1.08 8.88 -10.49
N ASP A 12 2.35 9.00 -10.88
CA ASP A 12 3.18 7.85 -11.28
C ASP A 12 3.63 7.04 -10.05
N ARG A 13 3.64 7.68 -8.88
CA ARG A 13 4.02 7.09 -7.60
C ARG A 13 3.20 7.63 -6.44
N VAL A 14 2.67 6.73 -5.60
CA VAL A 14 1.95 7.06 -4.37
C VAL A 14 2.74 6.58 -3.16
N LEU A 15 2.95 7.47 -2.18
CA LEU A 15 3.61 7.16 -0.91
C LEU A 15 2.56 7.08 0.21
N MET A 16 2.42 5.92 0.83
CA MET A 16 1.54 5.73 1.98
C MET A 16 2.36 5.48 3.23
N GLY A 17 3.24 6.43 3.58
CA GLY A 17 4.19 6.34 4.70
C GLY A 17 3.60 6.41 6.11
N TYR A 18 2.31 6.14 6.26
CA TYR A 18 1.58 6.12 7.53
C TYR A 18 1.53 4.68 8.09
N ILE A 19 1.32 4.51 9.40
CA ILE A 19 1.37 3.18 10.05
C ILE A 19 0.27 2.93 11.09
N GLY A 20 -0.74 3.80 11.19
CA GLY A 20 -1.85 3.61 12.14
C GLY A 20 -2.94 2.70 11.59
N ASN A 21 -3.53 3.10 10.47
CA ASN A 21 -4.65 2.45 9.79
C ASN A 21 -4.58 2.73 8.27
N THR A 22 -3.39 2.55 7.72
CA THR A 22 -3.05 2.89 6.33
C THR A 22 -3.89 2.12 5.32
N ASP A 23 -4.34 0.91 5.66
CA ASP A 23 -5.21 0.09 4.81
C ASP A 23 -6.54 0.76 4.48
N GLU A 24 -7.04 1.63 5.36
CA GLU A 24 -8.29 2.36 5.12
C GLU A 24 -8.18 3.34 3.95
N TYR A 25 -6.96 3.70 3.53
CA TYR A 25 -6.70 4.70 2.50
C TYR A 25 -6.22 4.08 1.18
N LEU A 26 -6.22 2.75 1.07
CA LEU A 26 -5.83 2.06 -0.16
C LEU A 26 -6.79 2.38 -1.31
N ASP A 27 -8.07 2.59 -1.03
CA ASP A 27 -9.07 3.07 -1.98
C ASP A 27 -8.61 4.36 -2.68
N VAL A 28 -8.20 5.35 -1.88
CA VAL A 28 -7.74 6.65 -2.33
C VAL A 28 -6.43 6.51 -3.10
N ALA A 29 -5.51 5.66 -2.64
CA ALA A 29 -4.27 5.39 -3.37
C ALA A 29 -4.52 4.82 -4.77
N MET A 30 -5.50 3.92 -4.91
CA MET A 30 -5.91 3.35 -6.19
C MET A 30 -6.57 4.40 -7.09
N GLU A 31 -7.31 5.37 -6.56
CA GLU A 31 -7.88 6.47 -7.35
C GLU A 31 -6.84 7.52 -7.77
N VAL A 32 -5.78 7.71 -6.96
CA VAL A 32 -4.74 8.73 -7.18
C VAL A 32 -3.70 8.30 -8.22
N ILE A 33 -3.30 7.02 -8.20
CA ILE A 33 -2.33 6.47 -9.16
C ILE A 33 -2.90 6.57 -10.59
N LYS A 34 -2.05 6.78 -11.59
CA LYS A 34 -2.44 6.72 -13.01
C LYS A 34 -2.87 5.29 -13.42
N ASP A 35 -3.15 5.09 -14.70
CA ASP A 35 -3.39 3.77 -15.28
C ASP A 35 -2.22 2.81 -15.03
N GLU A 36 -1.00 3.34 -14.93
CA GLU A 36 0.19 2.60 -14.48
C GLU A 36 0.96 3.40 -13.44
N GLY A 37 1.42 2.76 -12.37
CA GLY A 37 2.30 3.40 -11.41
C GLY A 37 2.68 2.54 -10.20
N ILE A 38 3.44 3.12 -9.27
CA ILE A 38 3.96 2.41 -8.09
C ILE A 38 3.32 2.93 -6.80
N ILE A 39 2.84 2.02 -5.96
CA ILE A 39 2.38 2.32 -4.59
C ILE A 39 3.40 1.78 -3.60
N HIS A 40 3.84 2.64 -2.68
CA HIS A 40 4.66 2.29 -1.52
C HIS A 40 3.78 2.25 -0.28
N TYR A 41 3.34 1.05 0.11
CA TYR A 41 2.37 0.84 1.17
C TYR A 41 3.03 0.45 2.48
N HIS A 42 2.84 1.26 3.53
CA HIS A 42 3.37 0.99 4.86
C HIS A 42 2.29 0.46 5.79
N GLU A 43 2.64 -0.54 6.61
CA GLU A 43 1.72 -1.11 7.60
C GLU A 43 2.46 -1.55 8.86
N SER A 44 1.88 -1.33 10.04
CA SER A 44 2.26 -2.04 11.26
C SER A 44 1.52 -3.38 11.33
N VAL A 45 2.26 -4.49 11.37
CA VAL A 45 1.69 -5.83 11.20
C VAL A 45 2.31 -6.84 12.17
N PRO A 46 1.50 -7.75 12.78
CA PRO A 46 2.03 -8.81 13.62
C PRO A 46 3.05 -9.68 12.88
N ASP A 47 4.05 -10.17 13.62
CA ASP A 47 5.17 -10.95 13.10
C ASP A 47 4.73 -12.09 12.15
N LYS A 48 3.74 -12.87 12.60
CA LYS A 48 3.18 -14.01 11.87
C LYS A 48 2.53 -13.66 10.52
N LEU A 49 2.18 -12.38 10.30
CA LEU A 49 1.44 -11.90 9.15
C LEU A 49 2.23 -10.94 8.26
N LYS A 50 3.46 -10.59 8.63
CA LYS A 50 4.17 -9.43 8.08
C LYS A 50 4.45 -9.51 6.57
N TYR A 51 4.63 -10.71 6.02
CA TYR A 51 4.83 -10.95 4.58
C TYR A 51 3.57 -11.43 3.85
N ILE A 52 2.41 -11.41 4.51
CA ILE A 52 1.15 -11.93 3.98
C ILE A 52 0.13 -10.78 3.92
N ARG A 53 -0.27 -10.26 5.09
CA ARG A 53 -1.39 -9.34 5.23
C ARG A 53 -1.20 -8.03 4.44
N PRO A 54 -0.04 -7.36 4.42
CA PRO A 54 0.10 -6.09 3.72
C PRO A 54 -0.10 -6.21 2.21
N ALA A 55 0.48 -7.25 1.59
CA ALA A 55 0.31 -7.50 0.16
C ALA A 55 -1.11 -7.97 -0.18
N ASP A 56 -1.73 -8.81 0.65
CA ASP A 56 -3.11 -9.24 0.43
C ASP A 56 -4.11 -8.10 0.52
N ARG A 57 -3.90 -7.14 1.43
CA ARG A 57 -4.72 -5.92 1.50
C ARG A 57 -4.57 -5.08 0.25
N LEU A 58 -3.35 -4.92 -0.26
CA LEU A 58 -3.10 -4.17 -1.48
C LEU A 58 -3.74 -4.84 -2.70
N ARG A 59 -3.62 -6.16 -2.83
CA ARG A 59 -4.31 -6.95 -3.88
C ARG A 59 -5.83 -6.82 -3.80
N LYS A 60 -6.39 -6.88 -2.59
CA LYS A 60 -7.84 -6.70 -2.39
C LYS A 60 -8.31 -5.31 -2.81
N ALA A 61 -7.55 -4.28 -2.47
CA ALA A 61 -7.87 -2.90 -2.84
C ALA A 61 -7.74 -2.63 -4.35
N ALA A 62 -6.83 -3.32 -5.03
CA ALA A 62 -6.64 -3.21 -6.48
C ALA A 62 -7.88 -3.66 -7.28
N ASN A 63 -8.76 -4.49 -6.70
CA ASN A 63 -10.10 -4.82 -7.19
C ASN A 63 -10.26 -4.93 -8.73
N GLY A 64 -9.49 -5.83 -9.35
CA GLY A 64 -9.54 -6.08 -10.80
C GLY A 64 -8.41 -5.43 -11.60
N PHE A 65 -7.57 -4.62 -10.97
CA PHE A 65 -6.30 -4.17 -11.56
C PHE A 65 -5.25 -5.27 -11.48
N ASP A 66 -4.35 -5.28 -12.47
CA ASP A 66 -3.16 -6.12 -12.42
C ASP A 66 -2.14 -5.51 -11.46
N ILE A 67 -1.43 -6.38 -10.74
CA ILE A 67 -0.51 -5.99 -9.67
C ILE A 67 0.74 -6.86 -9.63
N ASP A 68 1.89 -6.20 -9.73
CA ASP A 68 3.19 -6.80 -9.49
C ASP A 68 3.72 -6.38 -8.13
N ILE A 69 3.90 -7.33 -7.21
CA ILE A 69 4.63 -7.07 -5.97
C ILE A 69 6.13 -7.06 -6.29
N LEU A 70 6.73 -5.87 -6.29
CA LEU A 70 8.13 -5.68 -6.61
C LEU A 70 9.02 -6.01 -5.41
N ASN A 71 8.57 -5.67 -4.20
CA ASN A 71 9.35 -5.81 -2.99
C ASN A 71 8.46 -5.87 -1.73
N GLN A 72 8.92 -6.60 -0.72
CA GLN A 72 8.37 -6.57 0.62
C GLN A 72 9.50 -6.62 1.64
N ARG A 73 9.59 -5.62 2.51
CA ARG A 73 10.66 -5.59 3.52
C ARG A 73 10.22 -5.02 4.85
N ILE A 74 10.93 -5.46 5.89
CA ILE A 74 10.86 -4.88 7.23
C ILE A 74 11.62 -3.56 7.20
N ILE A 75 10.97 -2.48 7.66
CA ILE A 75 11.66 -1.21 7.96
C ILE A 75 12.29 -1.29 9.34
N LYS A 76 11.50 -1.68 10.36
CA LYS A 76 11.94 -1.84 11.74
C LYS A 76 10.93 -2.64 12.58
N PRO A 77 11.34 -3.19 13.74
CA PRO A 77 10.41 -3.54 14.80
C PRO A 77 9.62 -2.30 15.24
N TYR A 78 8.31 -2.44 15.43
CA TYR A 78 7.44 -1.34 15.87
C TYR A 78 7.08 -1.47 17.35
N SER A 79 6.70 -2.68 17.77
CA SER A 79 6.43 -3.04 19.17
C SER A 79 6.64 -4.56 19.35
N PRO A 80 6.57 -5.13 20.57
CA PRO A 80 6.74 -6.56 20.77
C PRO A 80 5.82 -7.39 19.87
N GLY A 81 6.41 -8.18 18.97
CA GLY A 81 5.68 -9.01 18.01
C GLY A 81 5.03 -8.27 16.84
N VAL A 82 5.31 -6.97 16.63
CA VAL A 82 4.77 -6.15 15.54
C VAL A 82 5.91 -5.49 14.76
N TYR A 83 5.83 -5.57 13.43
CA TYR A 83 6.81 -5.01 12.51
C TYR A 83 6.17 -3.91 11.66
N HIS A 84 6.96 -2.88 11.38
CA HIS A 84 6.65 -1.93 10.32
C HIS A 84 7.17 -2.49 9.00
N MET A 85 6.23 -2.86 8.12
CA MET A 85 6.50 -3.34 6.77
C MET A 85 6.30 -2.24 5.73
N VAL A 86 7.04 -2.33 4.63
CA VAL A 86 6.70 -1.66 3.38
C VAL A 86 6.53 -2.71 2.27
N VAL A 87 5.50 -2.51 1.45
CA VAL A 87 5.28 -3.24 0.21
C VAL A 87 5.36 -2.25 -0.95
N ASP A 88 6.25 -2.53 -1.90
CA ASP A 88 6.34 -1.79 -3.15
C ASP A 88 5.60 -2.60 -4.21
N ALA A 89 4.53 -2.03 -4.75
CA ALA A 89 3.69 -2.69 -5.75
C ALA A 89 3.52 -1.81 -6.98
N LYS A 90 3.61 -2.41 -8.16
CA LYS A 90 3.27 -1.76 -9.42
C LYS A 90 1.85 -2.15 -9.81
N ILE A 91 1.04 -1.16 -10.15
CA ILE A 91 -0.38 -1.29 -10.46
C ILE A 91 -0.60 -0.98 -11.94
N TYR A 92 -1.48 -1.74 -12.58
CA TYR A 92 -1.97 -1.50 -13.94
C TYR A 92 -3.51 -1.56 -13.94
N LYS A 93 -4.15 -0.43 -14.21
CA LYS A 93 -5.61 -0.31 -14.41
C LYS A 93 -5.86 -0.59 -15.89
N ASN A 94 -6.36 -1.79 -16.20
CA ASN A 94 -6.75 -2.15 -17.56
C ASN A 94 -7.96 -1.34 -18.05
#